data_AF-A0A9E5IBB9-F1
#
_entry.id   AF-A0A9E5IBB9-F1
#
_cell.length_a   1.000
_cell.length_b   1.000
_cell.length_c   1.000
_cell.angle_alpha   90.00
_cell.angle_beta   90.00
_cell.angle_gamma   90.00
#
_symmetry.space_group_name_H-M   'P 1'
#
loop_
_entity.id
_entity.type
_entity.pdbx_description
1 polymer ?
#
loop_
_entity_poly.entity_id
_entity_poly.type
_entity_poly.pdbx_seq_one_letter_code
_entity_poly.pdbx_strand_id
1 'polypeptide(L)' 'GQDKVLFGTDFPVLGFKRTMDEVLALNLRPDPLRKFLRDNALRVYNLKG' A
#
# COMPACT_ATOMS: atom_id res chain seq x y z
N GLY A 1 8.94 -9.94 -4.28
CA GLY A 1 9.50 -8.75 -4.96
C GLY A 1 8.51 -7.60 -4.87
N GLN A 2 8.98 -6.36 -4.87
CA GLN A 2 8.17 -5.16 -4.61
C GLN A 2 6.93 -5.00 -5.51
N ASP A 3 6.95 -5.56 -6.73
CA ASP A 3 5.84 -5.43 -7.70
C ASP A 3 4.70 -6.45 -7.49
N LYS A 4 4.78 -7.27 -6.43
CA LYS A 4 3.82 -8.34 -6.11
C LYS A 4 3.14 -8.18 -4.74
N VAL A 5 3.18 -6.98 -4.17
CA VAL A 5 2.60 -6.68 -2.83
C VAL A 5 1.69 -5.47 -2.92
N LEU A 6 0.53 -5.54 -2.29
CA LEU A 6 -0.50 -4.49 -2.26
C LEU A 6 -0.87 -4.14 -0.82
N PHE A 7 -1.11 -2.87 -0.55
CA PHE A 7 -1.69 -2.41 0.70
C PHE A 7 -3.20 -2.62 0.73
N GLY A 8 -3.72 -3.12 1.85
CA GLY A 8 -5.15 -3.27 2.12
C GLY A 8 -5.40 -3.23 3.63
N THR A 9 -6.44 -2.51 4.05
CA THR A 9 -6.68 -2.22 5.47
C THR A 9 -7.68 -3.15 6.14
N ASP A 10 -8.44 -3.95 5.40
CA ASP A 10 -9.58 -4.71 5.95
C ASP A 10 -10.61 -3.81 6.67
N PHE A 11 -10.87 -2.62 6.14
CA PHE A 11 -11.90 -1.73 6.67
C PHE A 11 -13.30 -2.39 6.53
N PRO A 12 -14.15 -2.36 7.58
CA PRO A 12 -14.09 -1.52 8.79
C PRO A 12 -13.36 -2.13 10.00
N VAL A 13 -12.77 -3.33 9.89
CA VAL A 13 -12.11 -4.01 11.02
C VAL A 13 -10.89 -3.25 11.52
N LEU A 14 -10.03 -2.76 10.61
CA LEU A 14 -8.93 -1.86 10.97
C LEU A 14 -9.15 -0.44 10.41
N GLY A 15 -8.84 0.55 11.26
CA GLY A 15 -8.91 1.96 10.89
C GLY A 15 -7.76 2.42 10.00
N PHE A 16 -8.02 3.42 9.16
CA PHE A 16 -7.03 3.97 8.22
C PHE A 16 -5.79 4.54 8.90
N LYS A 17 -5.96 5.31 9.99
CA LYS A 17 -4.82 5.93 10.68
C LYS A 17 -3.85 4.88 11.23
N ARG A 18 -4.38 3.88 11.94
CA ARG A 18 -3.59 2.79 12.53
C ARG A 18 -2.77 2.06 11.46
N THR A 19 -3.42 1.64 10.37
CA THR A 19 -2.77 0.89 9.30
C THR A 19 -1.71 1.73 8.58
N MET A 20 -1.95 3.02 8.36
CA MET A 20 -0.92 3.92 7.82
C MET A 20 0.26 4.13 8.77
N ASP A 21 0.02 4.32 10.07
CA ASP A 21 1.08 4.45 11.07
C ASP A 21 1.95 3.17 11.11
N GLU A 22 1.33 1.99 11.08
CA GLU A 22 2.01 0.69 11.01
C GLU A 22 2.86 0.55 9.74
N VAL A 23 2.35 0.99 8.58
CA VAL A 23 3.12 0.99 7.32
C VAL A 23 4.32 1.93 7.37
N LEU A 24 4.16 3.14 7.92
CA LEU A 24 5.25 4.09 8.05
C LEU A 24 6.35 3.59 8.99
N ALA A 25 5.98 2.84 10.04
CA ALA A 25 6.93 2.21 10.96
C ALA A 25 7.82 1.13 10.29
N LEU A 26 7.41 0.56 9.14
CA LEU A 26 8.24 -0.37 8.37
C LEU A 26 9.46 0.29 7.72
N ASN A 27 9.49 1.64 7.67
CA ASN A 27 10.60 2.43 7.12
C ASN A 27 11.07 1.96 5.74
N LEU A 28 10.10 1.68 4.85
CA LEU A 28 10.37 1.27 3.48
C LEU A 28 11.01 2.42 2.70
N ARG A 29 11.91 2.08 1.77
CA ARG A 29 12.42 3.05 0.80
C ARG A 29 11.26 3.69 0.01
N PRO A 30 11.39 4.96 -0.44
CA PRO A 30 10.30 5.67 -1.13
C PRO A 30 9.70 4.93 -2.32
N ASP A 31 10.55 4.33 -3.17
CA ASP A 31 10.09 3.64 -4.39
C ASP A 31 9.23 2.40 -4.09
N PRO A 32 9.66 1.42 -3.26
CA PRO A 32 8.79 0.32 -2.81
C PRO A 32 7.52 0.78 -2.10
N LEU A 33 7.58 1.84 -1.28
CA LEU A 33 6.44 2.35 -0.53
C LEU A 33 5.34 2.85 -1.48
N ARG A 34 5.72 3.62 -2.51
CA ARG A 34 4.78 4.10 -3.54
C ARG A 34 4.10 2.95 -4.29
N LYS A 35 4.88 1.91 -4.64
CA LYS A 35 4.35 0.72 -5.32
C LYS A 35 3.35 -0.04 -4.45
N PHE A 36 3.71 -0.26 -3.20
CA PHE A 36 2.89 -0.95 -2.20
C PHE A 36 1.57 -0.22 -1.94
N LEU A 37 1.62 1.11 -1.77
CA LEU A 37 0.44 1.93 -1.44
C LEU A 37 -0.46 2.24 -2.66
N ARG A 38 0.08 2.28 -3.88
CA ARG A 38 -0.68 2.76 -5.06
C ARG A 38 -0.35 2.05 -6.37
N ASP A 39 0.88 2.09 -6.84
CA ASP A 39 1.17 1.80 -8.26
C ASP A 39 0.85 0.36 -8.65
N ASN A 40 1.09 -0.59 -7.73
CA ASN A 40 0.77 -1.98 -7.99
C ASN A 40 -0.75 -2.17 -8.13
N ALA A 41 -1.57 -1.44 -7.36
CA ALA A 41 -3.02 -1.52 -7.47
C ALA A 41 -3.49 -0.94 -8.80
N LEU A 42 -2.95 0.22 -9.21
CA LEU A 42 -3.25 0.82 -10.51
C LEU A 42 -2.96 -0.15 -11.66
N ARG A 43 -1.80 -0.81 -11.63
CA ARG A 43 -1.39 -1.78 -12.64
C ARG A 43 -2.25 -3.04 -12.64
N VAL A 44 -2.48 -3.66 -11.48
CA VAL A 44 -3.19 -4.94 -11.36
C VAL A 44 -4.67 -4.80 -11.70
N TYR A 45 -5.29 -3.71 -11.28
CA TYR A 45 -6.71 -3.45 -11.54
C TYR A 45 -6.96 -2.59 -12.79
N ASN A 46 -5.92 -2.29 -13.57
CA ASN A 46 -5.98 -1.47 -14.79
C ASN A 46 -6.73 -0.13 -14.58
N LEU A 47 -6.40 0.56 -13.48
CA LEU A 47 -7.01 1.83 -13.10
C LEU A 47 -6.27 3.01 -13.73
N LYS A 48 -6.99 4.10 -14.02
CA LYS A 48 -6.38 5.37 -14.44
C LYS A 48 -5.78 6.07 -13.22
N GLY A 49 -4.53 6.54 -13.38
CA GLY A 49 -3.69 7.08 -12.30
C GLY A 49 -3.82 8.57 -12.09
#